data_AF-A0A445AAX2-F1
#
_entry.id   AF-A0A445AAX2-F1
#
_cell.length_a   1.000
_cell.length_b   1.000
_cell.length_c   1.000
_cell.angle_alpha   90.00
_cell.angle_beta   90.00
_cell.angle_gamma   90.00
#
_symmetry.space_group_name_H-M   'P 1'
#
loop_
_entity.id
_entity.type
_entity.pdbx_description
1 polymer ?
#
loop_
_entity_poly.entity_id
_entity_poly.type
_entity_poly.pdbx_seq_one_letter_code
_entity_poly.pdbx_strand_id
1 'polypeptide(L)'
;MAKTIRELQVKDFVDAGLSLAEAIQFDGVLREIVSLCVSSTDIWRQIVTRRVLKPSHPHSLHQLVYYSLYHSSSHASDDADPPLYWFPSLKQARRTNLGRLMETYGPKLLGDSYKDPITSFRLFHKFSVEHPQASSNTQTLPLLI
;
A
#
# COMPACT_ATOMS: atom_id res chain seq x y z
N MET A 1 11.04 -16.28 -5.46
CA MET A 1 10.21 -16.37 -4.23
C MET A 1 10.63 -15.25 -3.31
N ALA A 2 9.70 -14.44 -2.80
CA ALA A 2 10.05 -13.36 -1.88
C ALA A 2 10.24 -13.96 -0.47
N LYS A 3 11.19 -13.42 0.29
CA LYS A 3 11.46 -13.88 1.66
C LYS A 3 10.37 -13.38 2.60
N THR A 4 9.93 -14.25 3.51
CA THR A 4 9.09 -13.86 4.65
C THR A 4 9.87 -13.01 5.64
N ILE A 5 9.18 -12.27 6.51
CA ILE A 5 9.85 -11.42 7.50
C ILE A 5 10.77 -12.20 8.46
N ARG A 6 10.52 -13.50 8.66
CA ARG A 6 11.34 -14.39 9.50
C ARG A 6 12.61 -14.85 8.79
N GLU A 7 12.63 -14.80 7.47
CA GLU A 7 13.76 -15.24 6.62
C GLU A 7 14.69 -14.08 6.23
N LEU A 8 14.32 -12.84 6.56
CA LEU A 8 15.18 -11.68 6.34
C LEU A 8 16.45 -11.78 7.19
N GLN A 9 17.55 -11.36 6.59
CA GLN A 9 18.88 -11.34 7.20
C GLN A 9 19.52 -9.96 7.04
N VAL A 10 20.57 -9.69 7.82
CA VAL A 10 21.36 -8.45 7.75
C VAL A 10 21.72 -8.04 6.32
N LYS A 11 22.10 -9.02 5.48
CA LYS A 11 22.42 -8.78 4.06
C LYS A 11 21.25 -8.13 3.30
N ASP A 12 20.02 -8.58 3.53
CA ASP A 12 18.85 -8.04 2.83
C ASP A 12 18.62 -6.57 3.18
N PHE A 13 18.94 -6.16 4.41
CA PHE A 13 18.84 -4.77 4.84
C PHE A 13 19.96 -3.89 4.28
N VAL A 14 21.17 -4.43 4.14
CA VAL A 14 22.28 -3.76 3.47
C VAL A 14 21.97 -3.58 1.99
N ASP A 15 21.48 -4.61 1.32
CA ASP A 15 21.04 -4.56 -0.08
C ASP A 15 19.86 -3.59 -0.26
N ALA A 16 19.04 -3.41 0.77
CA ALA A 16 17.97 -2.40 0.81
C ALA A 16 18.47 -0.97 1.13
N GLY A 17 19.77 -0.77 1.34
CA GLY A 17 20.40 0.55 1.45
C GLY A 17 20.77 1.01 2.85
N LEU A 18 20.68 0.15 3.88
CA LEU A 18 21.26 0.48 5.19
C LEU A 18 22.78 0.28 5.20
N SER A 19 23.48 1.04 6.06
CA SER A 19 24.86 0.69 6.39
C SER A 19 24.91 -0.63 7.17
N LEU A 20 26.06 -1.31 7.15
CA LEU A 20 26.21 -2.57 7.88
C LEU A 20 25.92 -2.43 9.38
N ALA A 21 26.35 -1.34 10.00
CA ALA A 21 26.11 -1.07 11.41
C ALA A 21 24.61 -0.87 11.71
N GLU A 22 23.91 -0.09 10.88
CA GLU A 22 22.47 0.11 11.00
C GLU A 22 21.70 -1.18 10.74
N ALA A 23 22.11 -1.97 9.76
CA ALA A 23 21.48 -3.24 9.42
C ALA A 23 21.57 -4.25 10.57
N ILE A 24 22.70 -4.31 11.29
CA ILE A 24 22.86 -5.18 12.47
C ILE A 24 21.94 -4.73 13.61
N GLN A 25 21.89 -3.42 13.89
CA GLN A 25 21.00 -2.87 14.91
C GLN A 25 19.52 -3.13 14.57
N PHE A 26 19.17 -2.92 13.30
CA PHE A 26 17.82 -3.16 12.79
C PHE A 26 17.42 -4.63 12.90
N ASP A 27 18.29 -5.57 12.48
CA ASP A 27 18.04 -7.02 12.59
C ASP A 27 17.82 -7.45 14.04
N GLY A 28 18.61 -6.93 14.98
CA GLY A 28 18.46 -7.21 16.40
C GLY A 28 17.06 -6.84 16.93
N VAL A 29 16.61 -5.61 16.66
CA VAL A 29 15.29 -5.13 17.08
C VAL A 29 14.17 -5.90 16.35
N LEU A 30 14.34 -6.19 15.06
CA LEU A 30 13.36 -6.93 14.29
C LEU A 30 13.20 -8.36 14.81
N ARG A 31 14.29 -9.06 15.13
CA ARG A 31 14.27 -10.42 15.69
C ARG A 31 13.59 -10.47 17.05
N GLU A 32 13.82 -9.45 17.89
CA GLU A 32 13.11 -9.31 19.17
C GLU A 32 11.59 -9.18 18.95
N ILE A 33 11.16 -8.33 18.02
CA ILE A 33 9.72 -8.17 17.73
C ILE A 33 9.11 -9.47 17.18
N VAL A 34 9.81 -10.11 16.26
CA VAL A 34 9.36 -11.33 15.59
C VAL A 34 9.32 -12.54 16.53
N SER A 35 10.11 -12.54 17.61
CA SER A 35 10.06 -13.57 18.65
C SER A 35 8.90 -13.34 19.65
N LEU A 36 8.53 -12.09 19.88
CA LEU A 36 7.42 -11.72 20.79
C LEU A 36 6.03 -11.86 20.15
N CYS A 37 5.93 -11.92 18.83
CA CYS A 37 4.66 -11.85 18.12
C CYS A 37 4.45 -13.03 17.16
N VAL A 38 3.23 -13.56 17.15
CA VAL A 38 2.82 -14.67 16.28
C VAL A 38 2.18 -14.15 14.99
N SER A 39 1.32 -13.13 15.09
CA SER A 39 0.58 -12.59 13.94
C SER A 39 1.34 -11.46 13.22
N SER A 40 1.12 -11.35 11.90
CA SER A 40 1.69 -10.24 11.10
C SER A 40 1.20 -8.86 11.58
N THR A 41 -0.05 -8.76 12.03
CA THR A 41 -0.63 -7.53 12.55
C THR A 41 0.05 -7.07 13.85
N ASP A 42 0.35 -8.00 14.76
CA ASP A 42 1.06 -7.69 16.00
C ASP A 42 2.51 -7.26 15.73
N ILE A 43 3.18 -7.95 14.79
CA ILE A 43 4.53 -7.58 14.34
C ILE A 43 4.52 -6.16 13.77
N TRP A 44 3.60 -5.83 12.86
CA TRP A 44 3.50 -4.49 12.28
C TRP A 44 3.23 -3.44 13.36
N ARG A 45 2.29 -3.72 14.29
CA ARG A 45 1.97 -2.82 15.40
C ARG A 45 3.21 -2.53 16.24
N GLN A 46 4.03 -3.53 16.56
CA GLN A 46 5.27 -3.34 17.31
C GLN A 46 6.31 -2.52 16.52
N ILE A 47 6.47 -2.80 15.22
CA ILE A 47 7.37 -2.03 14.34
C ILE A 47 7.01 -0.54 14.34
N VAL A 48 5.72 -0.23 14.24
CA VAL A 48 5.21 1.16 14.24
C VAL A 48 5.32 1.80 15.62
N THR A 49 4.86 1.12 16.68
CA THR A 49 4.90 1.64 18.06
C THR A 49 6.31 1.93 18.52
N ARG A 50 7.27 1.05 18.21
CA ARG A 50 8.69 1.22 18.55
C ARG A 50 9.44 2.14 17.57
N ARG A 51 8.77 2.65 16.53
CA ARG A 51 9.36 3.51 15.49
C ARG A 51 10.62 2.92 14.87
N VAL A 52 10.61 1.61 14.63
CA VAL A 52 11.76 0.87 14.08
C VAL A 52 12.08 1.35 12.67
N LEU A 53 11.04 1.65 11.88
CA LEU A 53 11.15 2.28 10.57
C LEU A 53 11.09 3.81 10.73
N LYS A 54 12.21 4.47 10.41
CA LYS A 54 12.31 5.94 10.45
C LYS A 54 12.04 6.52 9.05
N PRO A 55 11.47 7.73 8.93
CA PRO A 55 11.27 8.38 7.63
C PRO A 55 12.56 8.63 6.83
N SER A 56 13.71 8.65 7.51
CA SER A 56 15.03 8.80 6.88
C SER A 56 15.56 7.50 6.27
N HIS A 57 14.91 6.36 6.50
CA HIS A 57 15.35 5.10 5.92
C HIS A 57 15.06 5.04 4.41
N PRO A 58 15.85 4.26 3.64
CA PRO A 58 15.61 4.09 2.22
C PRO A 58 14.21 3.51 1.94
N HIS A 59 13.57 3.98 0.86
CA HIS A 59 12.26 3.46 0.44
C HIS A 59 12.28 1.94 0.21
N SER A 60 13.36 1.42 -0.35
CA SER A 60 13.62 -0.01 -0.54
C SER A 60 13.52 -0.82 0.76
N LEU A 61 13.98 -0.28 1.89
CA LEU A 61 13.86 -0.95 3.19
C LEU A 61 12.40 -1.00 3.65
N HIS A 62 11.68 0.12 3.56
CA HIS A 62 10.25 0.16 3.89
C HIS A 62 9.45 -0.86 3.07
N GLN A 63 9.73 -0.90 1.77
CA GLN A 63 9.10 -1.81 0.84
C GLN A 63 9.41 -3.27 1.17
N LEU A 64 10.69 -3.60 1.46
CA LEU A 64 11.12 -4.93 1.85
C LEU A 64 10.37 -5.42 3.09
N VAL A 65 10.39 -4.63 4.18
CA VAL A 65 9.75 -5.01 5.45
C VAL A 65 8.25 -5.20 5.28
N TYR A 66 7.59 -4.28 4.56
CA TYR A 66 6.16 -4.36 4.30
C TYR A 66 5.80 -5.63 3.52
N TYR A 67 6.44 -5.86 2.37
CA TYR A 67 6.11 -7.03 1.56
C TYR A 67 6.48 -8.33 2.24
N SER A 68 7.62 -8.42 2.94
CA SER A 68 8.01 -9.63 3.66
C SER A 68 7.08 -9.99 4.81
N LEU A 69 6.47 -9.00 5.48
CA LEU A 69 5.51 -9.23 6.56
C LEU A 69 4.17 -9.76 6.06
N TYR A 70 3.76 -9.26 4.91
CA TYR A 70 2.49 -9.57 4.27
C TYR A 70 2.61 -10.65 3.18
N HIS A 71 3.81 -11.18 2.94
CA HIS A 71 4.02 -12.28 1.98
C HIS A 71 3.43 -13.60 2.48
N SER A 72 3.49 -13.86 3.80
CA SER A 72 3.00 -15.09 4.43
C SER A 72 1.57 -14.99 4.93
N SER A 73 1.02 -13.78 5.02
CA SER A 73 -0.41 -13.59 5.27
C SER A 73 -1.13 -14.02 4.00
N SER A 74 -1.93 -15.07 4.10
CA SER A 74 -2.89 -15.46 3.08
C SER A 74 -3.89 -14.32 2.85
N HIS A 75 -3.49 -13.30 2.10
CA HIS A 75 -4.35 -12.25 1.54
C HIS A 75 -5.31 -12.79 0.46
N ALA A 76 -5.55 -14.11 0.47
CA ALA A 76 -6.42 -14.83 -0.44
C ALA A 76 -7.69 -15.36 0.26
N SER A 77 -7.82 -15.20 1.58
CA SER A 77 -9.07 -15.42 2.29
C SER A 77 -9.80 -14.09 2.47
N ASP A 78 -11.07 -14.05 2.06
CA ASP A 78 -11.96 -12.88 2.07
C ASP A 78 -12.16 -12.24 3.47
N ASP A 79 -11.67 -12.89 4.55
CA ASP A 79 -11.80 -12.46 5.95
C ASP A 79 -10.51 -11.85 6.56
N ALA A 80 -9.43 -11.71 5.79
CA ALA A 80 -8.21 -11.08 6.30
C ALA A 80 -8.32 -9.56 6.23
N ASP A 81 -8.16 -8.88 7.38
CA ASP A 81 -8.09 -7.42 7.44
C ASP A 81 -7.08 -6.91 6.39
N PRO A 82 -7.46 -5.95 5.53
CA PRO A 82 -6.55 -5.43 4.54
C PRO A 82 -5.34 -4.82 5.26
N PRO A 83 -4.12 -5.04 4.77
CA PRO A 83 -2.93 -4.51 5.42
C PRO A 83 -3.03 -2.99 5.52
N LEU A 84 -2.51 -2.43 6.61
CA LEU A 84 -2.65 -1.01 6.99
C LEU A 84 -2.11 -0.02 5.94
N TYR A 85 -1.33 -0.51 4.97
CA TYR A 85 -0.82 0.24 3.84
C TYR A 85 -1.04 -0.51 2.51
N TRP A 86 -2.30 -0.77 2.18
CA TRP A 86 -2.66 -1.44 0.94
C TRP A 86 -2.68 -0.50 -0.26
N PHE A 87 -1.79 -0.74 -1.22
CA PHE A 87 -1.98 -0.24 -2.59
C PHE A 87 -2.79 -1.28 -3.36
N PRO A 88 -4.01 -0.94 -3.84
CA PRO A 88 -4.77 -1.88 -4.64
C PRO A 88 -4.02 -2.18 -5.93
N SER A 89 -3.96 -3.45 -6.31
CA SER A 89 -3.60 -3.78 -7.69
C SER A 89 -4.57 -3.09 -8.65
N LEU A 90 -4.16 -2.86 -9.90
CA LEU A 90 -5.04 -2.26 -10.90
C LEU A 90 -6.38 -3.00 -11.03
N LYS A 91 -6.36 -4.34 -10.95
CA LYS A 91 -7.57 -5.19 -10.96
C LYS A 91 -8.49 -4.89 -9.78
N GLN A 92 -7.93 -4.69 -8.58
CA GLN A 92 -8.71 -4.36 -7.39
C GLN A 92 -9.22 -2.92 -7.44
N ALA A 93 -8.39 -1.97 -7.86
CA ALA A 93 -8.76 -0.57 -8.00
C ALA A 93 -9.97 -0.41 -8.93
N ARG A 94 -9.96 -1.08 -10.09
CA ARG A 94 -11.08 -1.13 -11.05
C ARG A 94 -12.38 -1.68 -10.48
N ARG A 95 -12.34 -2.54 -9.45
CA ARG A 95 -13.52 -3.16 -8.84
C ARG A 95 -14.16 -2.31 -7.76
N THR A 96 -13.46 -1.30 -7.24
CA THR A 96 -14.04 -0.36 -6.27
C THR A 96 -15.17 0.45 -6.91
N ASN A 97 -16.09 1.00 -6.11
CA ASN A 97 -17.16 1.87 -6.61
C ASN A 97 -16.59 3.08 -7.36
N LEU A 98 -15.58 3.72 -6.77
CA LEU A 98 -14.85 4.82 -7.38
C LEU A 98 -14.13 4.38 -8.68
N GLY A 99 -13.46 3.23 -8.67
CA GLY A 99 -12.76 2.74 -9.84
C GLY A 99 -13.70 2.44 -11.01
N ARG A 100 -14.86 1.82 -10.76
CA ARG A 100 -15.89 1.60 -11.79
C ARG A 100 -16.44 2.91 -12.34
N LEU A 101 -16.66 3.89 -11.48
CA LEU A 101 -17.07 5.23 -11.87
C LEU A 101 -16.00 5.89 -12.75
N MET A 102 -14.73 5.83 -12.33
CA MET A 102 -13.62 6.39 -13.10
C MET A 102 -13.44 5.67 -14.45
N GLU A 103 -13.62 4.36 -14.54
CA GLU A 103 -13.55 3.64 -15.83
C GLU A 103 -14.71 4.04 -16.76
N THR A 104 -15.89 4.32 -16.19
CA THR A 104 -17.08 4.68 -16.97
C THR A 104 -17.04 6.12 -17.49
N TYR A 105 -16.52 7.05 -16.66
CA TYR A 105 -16.61 8.49 -16.91
C TYR A 105 -15.26 9.17 -17.11
N GLY A 106 -14.18 8.59 -16.59
CA GLY A 106 -12.83 9.12 -16.72
C GLY A 106 -12.43 9.42 -18.17
N PRO A 107 -12.65 8.52 -19.15
CA PRO A 107 -12.38 8.83 -20.56
C PRO A 107 -13.19 10.01 -21.10
N LYS A 108 -14.44 10.19 -20.62
CA LYS A 108 -15.30 11.30 -21.05
C LYS A 108 -14.90 12.63 -20.41
N LEU A 109 -14.46 12.60 -19.15
CA LEU A 109 -14.12 13.79 -18.37
C LEU A 109 -12.68 14.26 -18.62
N LEU A 110 -11.74 13.33 -18.81
CA LEU A 110 -10.30 13.60 -18.92
C LEU A 110 -9.74 13.34 -20.33
N GLY A 111 -10.54 12.79 -21.24
CA GLY A 111 -10.09 12.44 -22.60
C GLY A 111 -8.89 11.50 -22.58
N ASP A 112 -7.92 11.77 -23.47
CA ASP A 112 -6.68 11.01 -23.61
C ASP A 112 -5.78 11.03 -22.35
N SER A 113 -6.07 11.90 -21.38
CA SER A 113 -5.36 11.92 -20.09
C SER A 113 -5.83 10.82 -19.13
N TYR A 114 -6.95 10.16 -19.41
CA TYR A 114 -7.38 8.99 -18.64
C TYR A 114 -6.57 7.74 -19.04
N LYS A 115 -5.99 7.07 -18.05
CA LYS A 115 -5.24 5.82 -18.22
C LYS A 115 -5.87 4.70 -17.41
N ASP A 116 -6.00 4.92 -16.11
CA ASP A 116 -6.57 3.95 -15.18
C ASP A 116 -6.94 4.63 -13.85
N PRO A 117 -7.73 3.97 -12.98
CA PRO A 117 -8.20 4.54 -11.72
C PRO A 117 -7.09 4.93 -10.73
N ILE A 118 -5.90 4.33 -10.81
CA ILE A 118 -4.79 4.65 -9.91
C ILE A 118 -4.04 5.85 -10.49
N THR A 119 -3.57 5.76 -11.73
CA THR A 119 -2.74 6.78 -12.38
C THR A 119 -3.51 8.09 -12.60
N SER A 120 -4.80 8.00 -12.94
CA SER A 120 -5.62 9.17 -13.27
C SER A 120 -6.39 9.74 -12.08
N PHE A 121 -6.29 9.16 -10.87
CA PHE A 121 -7.06 9.61 -9.70
C PHE A 121 -6.85 11.09 -9.39
N ARG A 122 -5.60 11.56 -9.42
CA ARG A 122 -5.30 12.97 -9.08
C ARG A 122 -5.95 13.96 -10.05
N LEU A 123 -5.93 13.64 -11.35
CA LEU A 123 -6.57 14.45 -12.39
C LEU A 123 -8.09 14.41 -12.26
N PHE A 124 -8.65 13.22 -12.05
CA PHE A 124 -10.08 13.02 -11.83
C PHE A 124 -10.58 13.79 -10.59
N HIS A 125 -9.87 13.69 -9.47
CA HIS A 125 -10.18 14.41 -8.24
C HIS A 125 -10.13 15.91 -8.44
N LYS A 126 -9.07 16.42 -9.10
CA LYS A 126 -8.95 17.85 -9.42
C LYS A 126 -10.15 18.33 -10.24
N PHE A 127 -10.51 17.60 -11.28
CA PHE A 127 -11.69 17.90 -12.11
C PHE A 127 -12.98 17.93 -11.28
N SER A 128 -13.20 16.94 -10.41
CA SER A 128 -14.40 16.89 -9.56
C SER A 128 -14.49 18.08 -8.59
N VAL A 129 -13.35 18.54 -8.05
CA VAL A 129 -13.29 19.73 -7.17
C VAL A 129 -13.56 21.01 -7.96
N GLU A 130 -13.03 21.13 -9.18
CA GLU A 130 -13.21 22.31 -10.05
C GLU A 130 -14.61 22.37 -10.69
N HIS A 131 -15.28 21.22 -10.85
CA HIS A 131 -16.58 21.09 -11.49
C HIS A 131 -17.61 20.37 -10.59
N PRO A 132 -17.98 20.94 -9.43
CA PRO A 132 -18.86 20.28 -8.47
C PRO A 132 -20.24 19.93 -9.06
N GLN A 133 -20.77 20.75 -9.97
CA GLN A 133 -22.06 20.49 -10.65
C GLN A 133 -22.02 19.30 -11.61
N ALA A 134 -20.86 18.98 -12.19
CA ALA A 134 -20.68 17.78 -13.01
C ALA A 134 -20.61 16.51 -12.15
N SER A 135 -20.15 16.65 -10.90
CA SER A 135 -20.08 15.55 -9.92
C SER A 135 -21.41 15.23 -9.24
N SER A 136 -22.32 16.22 -9.14
CA SER A 136 -23.62 16.10 -8.47
C SER A 136 -24.79 15.82 -9.43
N ASN A 137 -24.61 15.99 -10.75
CA ASN A 137 -25.65 15.70 -11.72
C ASN A 137 -25.85 14.19 -11.92
N THR A 138 -27.00 13.69 -11.47
CA THR A 138 -27.45 12.28 -11.54
C THR A 138 -27.64 11.74 -12.96
N GLN A 139 -27.60 12.60 -13.99
CA GLN A 139 -27.60 12.20 -15.40
C GLN A 139 -26.18 11.90 -15.94
N THR A 140 -25.13 12.46 -15.32
CA THR A 140 -23.72 12.18 -15.65
C THR A 140 -23.09 11.15 -14.73
N LEU A 141 -23.63 10.93 -13.53
CA LEU A 141 -23.20 9.91 -12.58
C LEU A 141 -24.44 9.32 -11.88
N PRO A 142 -24.96 8.15 -12.28
CA PRO A 142 -26.05 7.53 -11.56
C PRO A 142 -25.52 7.01 -10.22
N LEU A 143 -25.90 7.74 -9.17
CA LEU A 143 -26.05 7.33 -7.76
C LEU A 143 -24.81 6.74 -7.07
N LEU A 144 -24.16 7.58 -6.26
CA LEU A 144 -23.27 7.18 -5.15
C LEU A 144 -23.64 7.96 -3.87
N ILE A 145 -24.88 7.79 -3.42
CA ILE A 145 -25.21 7.82 -1.99
C ILE A 145 -25.98 6.54 -1.70
#